data_AF-A0A947J5L6-F1
#
_entry.id   AF-A0A947J5L6-F1
#
_cell.length_a   1.000
_cell.length_b   1.000
_cell.length_c   1.000
_cell.angle_alpha   90.00
_cell.angle_beta   90.00
_cell.angle_gamma   90.00
#
_symmetry.space_group_name_H-M   'P 1'
#
loop_
_entity.id
_entity.type
_entity.pdbx_description
1 polymer ?
#
loop_
_entity_poly.entity_id
_entity_poly.type
_entity_poly.pdbx_seq_one_letter_code
_entity_poly.pdbx_strand_id
1 'polypeptide(L)'
;MADRSKFLLTENIDELRASLKRVRERHPFHINAIVILPDHLHSVWTLPPGDTNYPTRWALIKAGFSRALPKVERIASSRIAKGERGIWQRRYWEHQIRNEEDYARHVDYIHYNPVKHDYAKTPKDWPHSSLHRYIRDGILPVNWGASYTENSHVGWGELANPNKP
;
A
#
# COMPACT_ATOMS: atom_id res chain seq x y z
N MET A 1 20.35 -16.34 -4.75
CA MET A 1 19.34 -16.57 -3.69
C MET A 1 18.26 -15.51 -3.87
N ALA A 2 17.04 -15.90 -4.27
CA ALA A 2 15.96 -14.95 -4.48
C ALA A 2 15.61 -14.27 -3.15
N ASP A 3 15.63 -12.94 -3.14
CA ASP A 3 15.25 -12.14 -1.98
C ASP A 3 13.77 -12.38 -1.68
N ARG A 4 13.51 -13.27 -0.71
CA ARG A 4 12.16 -13.63 -0.24
C ARG A 4 11.38 -12.43 0.32
N SER A 5 12.01 -11.27 0.52
CA SER A 5 11.29 -10.04 0.89
C SER A 5 10.46 -9.47 -0.26
N LYS A 6 10.77 -9.83 -1.51
CA LYS A 6 10.17 -9.19 -2.69
C LYS A 6 8.68 -9.45 -2.89
N PHE A 7 8.11 -10.51 -2.32
CA PHE A 7 6.69 -10.87 -2.52
C PHE A 7 5.91 -11.06 -1.22
N LEU A 8 6.49 -10.63 -0.10
CA LEU A 8 5.99 -10.94 1.23
C LEU A 8 4.53 -10.50 1.42
N LEU A 9 4.13 -9.34 0.91
CA LEU A 9 2.77 -8.83 1.10
C LEU A 9 1.75 -9.59 0.27
N THR A 10 2.07 -9.92 -0.99
CA THR A 10 1.14 -10.62 -1.88
C THR A 10 1.06 -12.12 -1.58
N GLU A 11 2.17 -12.75 -1.17
CA GLU A 11 2.17 -14.15 -0.71
C GLU A 11 1.38 -14.34 0.60
N ASN A 12 1.25 -13.29 1.41
CA ASN A 12 0.54 -13.31 2.69
C ASN A 12 -0.65 -12.36 2.69
N ILE A 13 -1.31 -12.19 1.55
CA ILE A 13 -2.37 -11.20 1.34
C ILE A 13 -3.52 -11.35 2.34
N ASP A 14 -3.88 -12.59 2.69
CA ASP A 14 -4.97 -12.88 3.61
C ASP A 14 -4.65 -12.42 5.03
N GLU A 15 -3.40 -12.58 5.47
CA GLU A 15 -2.95 -12.08 6.77
C GLU A 15 -2.93 -10.56 6.82
N LEU A 16 -2.53 -9.90 5.73
CA LEU A 16 -2.57 -8.44 5.63
C LEU A 16 -4.01 -7.93 5.65
N ARG A 17 -4.91 -8.55 4.89
CA ARG A 17 -6.35 -8.25 4.87
C ARG A 17 -6.99 -8.47 6.23
N ALA A 18 -6.67 -9.58 6.89
CA ALA A 18 -7.17 -9.87 8.23
C ALA A 18 -6.67 -8.83 9.26
N SER A 19 -5.41 -8.40 9.16
CA SER A 19 -4.85 -7.33 9.99
C SER A 19 -5.58 -6.01 9.77
N LEU A 20 -5.74 -5.59 8.51
CA LEU A 20 -6.50 -4.38 8.13
C LEU A 20 -7.93 -4.43 8.67
N LYS A 21 -8.63 -5.57 8.49
CA LYS A 21 -10.00 -5.77 8.96
C LYS A 21 -10.11 -5.60 10.48
N ARG A 22 -9.28 -6.31 11.26
CA ARG A 22 -9.28 -6.24 12.73
C ARG A 22 -9.01 -4.83 13.26
N VAL A 23 -8.09 -4.10 12.62
CA VAL A 23 -7.79 -2.71 13.04
C VAL A 23 -8.94 -1.79 12.69
N ARG A 24 -9.53 -1.92 11.49
CA ARG A 24 -10.68 -1.11 11.08
C ARG A 24 -11.91 -1.33 11.97
N GLU A 25 -12.12 -2.55 12.48
CA GLU A 25 -13.21 -2.85 13.43
C GLU A 25 -13.04 -2.15 14.78
N ARG A 26 -11.81 -1.99 15.28
CA ARG A 26 -11.52 -1.39 16.59
C ARG A 26 -11.21 0.12 16.52
N HIS A 27 -10.69 0.57 15.40
CA HIS A 27 -10.29 1.95 15.14
C HIS A 27 -10.83 2.33 13.77
N PRO A 28 -12.11 2.73 13.65
CA PRO A 28 -12.77 2.95 12.36
C PRO A 28 -12.00 3.90 11.44
N PHE A 29 -11.96 3.57 10.15
CA PHE A 29 -11.51 4.43 9.05
C PHE A 29 -12.11 3.89 7.74
N HIS A 30 -12.25 4.77 6.75
CA HIS A 30 -12.65 4.40 5.40
C HIS A 30 -11.41 4.24 4.52
N ILE A 31 -11.37 3.20 3.69
CA ILE A 31 -10.31 3.01 2.68
C ILE A 31 -10.85 3.53 1.36
N ASN A 32 -10.47 4.75 0.98
CA ASN A 32 -10.87 5.38 -0.28
C ASN A 32 -10.18 4.69 -1.46
N ALA A 33 -8.87 4.49 -1.38
CA ALA A 33 -8.11 3.71 -2.37
C ALA A 33 -7.00 2.90 -1.70
N ILE A 34 -6.66 1.74 -2.27
CA ILE A 34 -5.52 0.93 -1.85
C ILE A 34 -4.98 0.10 -3.02
N VAL A 35 -3.67 -0.04 -3.09
CA VAL A 35 -2.98 -1.04 -3.91
C VAL A 35 -1.95 -1.74 -3.02
N ILE A 36 -1.92 -3.07 -3.08
CA ILE A 36 -0.93 -3.88 -2.39
C ILE A 36 -0.03 -4.47 -3.47
N LEU A 37 1.23 -4.07 -3.44
CA LEU A 37 2.29 -4.59 -4.28
C LEU A 37 3.09 -5.65 -3.49
N PRO A 38 3.95 -6.42 -4.17
CA PRO A 38 4.72 -7.50 -3.56
C PRO A 38 5.51 -7.12 -2.28
N ASP A 39 6.10 -5.93 -2.25
CA ASP A 39 6.99 -5.45 -1.19
C ASP A 39 6.50 -4.17 -0.47
N HIS A 40 5.52 -3.46 -1.03
CA HIS A 40 4.95 -2.24 -0.46
C HIS A 40 3.47 -2.07 -0.81
N LEU A 41 2.83 -1.03 -0.28
CA LEU A 41 1.45 -0.68 -0.60
C LEU A 41 1.30 0.84 -0.59
N HIS A 42 0.26 1.32 -1.27
CA HIS A 42 -0.18 2.72 -1.19
C HIS A 42 -1.66 2.76 -0.85
N SER A 43 -2.09 3.75 -0.05
CA SER A 43 -3.50 3.87 0.34
C SER A 43 -3.90 5.30 0.69
N VAL A 44 -5.14 5.66 0.39
CA VAL A 44 -5.81 6.88 0.86
C VAL A 44 -6.92 6.48 1.83
N TRP A 45 -6.90 7.06 3.02
CA TRP A 45 -7.89 6.83 4.06
C TRP A 45 -8.62 8.11 4.44
N THR A 46 -9.88 7.96 4.85
CA THR A 46 -10.64 8.99 5.55
C THR A 46 -10.86 8.52 6.99
N LEU A 47 -10.46 9.33 7.95
CA LEU A 47 -10.65 9.08 9.38
C LEU A 47 -11.99 9.68 9.84
N PRO A 48 -12.55 9.21 10.96
CA PRO A 48 -13.70 9.84 11.60
C PRO A 48 -13.43 11.33 11.91
N PRO A 49 -14.46 12.19 11.94
CA PRO A 49 -14.31 13.60 12.30
C PRO A 49 -13.58 13.77 13.65
N GLY A 50 -12.56 14.63 13.67
CA GLY A 50 -11.74 14.89 14.87
C GLY A 50 -10.66 13.83 15.17
N ASP A 51 -10.57 12.75 14.39
CA ASP A 51 -9.55 11.72 14.56
C ASP A 51 -8.40 11.92 13.55
N THR A 52 -7.19 12.08 14.07
CA THR A 52 -5.95 12.20 13.29
C THR A 52 -5.01 11.02 13.53
N ASN A 53 -5.44 10.00 14.28
CA ASN A 53 -4.60 8.91 14.75
C ASN A 53 -4.47 7.77 13.73
N TYR A 54 -4.12 8.11 12.49
CA TYR A 54 -3.65 7.12 11.51
C TYR A 54 -2.33 6.44 11.91
N PRO A 55 -1.39 7.07 12.66
CA PRO A 55 -0.13 6.39 13.02
C PRO A 55 -0.37 5.14 13.86
N THR A 56 -1.30 5.19 14.84
CA THR A 56 -1.65 4.02 15.66
C THR A 56 -2.28 2.91 14.81
N ARG A 57 -3.17 3.26 13.88
CA ARG A 57 -3.79 2.28 12.97
C ARG A 57 -2.72 1.56 12.14
N TRP A 58 -1.79 2.31 11.55
CA TRP A 58 -0.67 1.72 10.81
C TRP A 58 0.24 0.86 11.70
N ALA A 59 0.57 1.31 12.91
CA ALA A 59 1.38 0.54 13.84
C ALA A 59 0.71 -0.80 14.20
N LEU A 60 -0.60 -0.80 14.46
CA LEU A 60 -1.37 -1.99 14.77
C LEU A 60 -1.49 -2.93 13.56
N ILE A 61 -1.69 -2.40 12.35
CA ILE A 61 -1.74 -3.21 11.12
C ILE A 61 -0.41 -3.92 10.89
N LYS A 62 0.70 -3.17 10.98
CA LYS A 62 2.05 -3.70 10.82
C LYS A 62 2.38 -4.76 11.88
N ALA A 63 2.03 -4.50 13.14
CA ALA A 63 2.23 -5.43 14.25
C ALA A 63 1.35 -6.68 14.13
N GLY A 64 0.11 -6.53 13.68
CA GLY A 64 -0.82 -7.64 13.45
C GLY A 64 -0.34 -8.56 12.33
N PHE A 65 0.06 -7.99 11.19
CA PHE A 65 0.62 -8.76 10.07
C PHE A 65 1.91 -9.47 10.49
N SER A 66 2.83 -8.75 11.12
CA SER A 66 4.11 -9.34 11.52
C SER A 66 3.96 -10.45 12.56
N ARG A 67 2.91 -10.46 13.39
CA ARG A 67 2.68 -11.54 14.35
C ARG A 67 2.13 -12.82 13.71
N ALA A 68 1.41 -12.70 12.60
CA ALA A 68 0.86 -13.85 11.88
C ALA A 68 1.93 -14.63 11.12
N LEU A 69 3.07 -14.00 10.80
CA LEU A 69 4.12 -14.62 10.01
C LEU A 69 5.19 -15.32 10.87
N PRO A 70 5.74 -16.46 10.39
CA PRO A 70 6.85 -17.12 11.08
C PRO A 70 8.08 -16.21 11.13
N LYS A 71 8.87 -16.32 12.20
CA LYS A 71 10.09 -15.51 12.42
C LYS A 71 11.28 -16.15 11.70
N VAL A 72 11.32 -16.05 10.38
CA VAL A 72 12.36 -16.66 9.53
C VAL A 72 13.38 -15.66 8.98
N GLU A 73 13.17 -14.37 9.22
CA GLU A 73 14.07 -13.34 8.72
C GLU A 73 15.40 -13.29 9.49
N ARG A 74 16.49 -12.96 8.77
CA ARG A 74 17.74 -12.53 9.39
C ARG A 74 17.68 -11.03 9.61
N ILE A 75 17.79 -10.59 10.87
CA ILE A 75 17.71 -9.18 11.24
C ILE A 75 18.95 -8.71 11.99
N ALA A 76 19.34 -7.46 11.75
CA ALA A 76 20.46 -6.83 12.43
C ALA A 76 20.24 -6.78 13.95
N SER A 77 21.32 -6.85 14.73
CA SER A 77 21.29 -6.84 16.20
C SER A 77 20.53 -5.63 16.78
N SER A 78 20.60 -4.48 16.09
CA SER A 78 19.87 -3.27 16.48
C SER A 78 18.34 -3.40 16.36
N ARG A 79 17.83 -4.27 15.49
CA ARG A 79 16.40 -4.61 15.38
C ARG A 79 15.99 -5.64 16.42
N ILE A 80 16.84 -6.65 16.66
CA ILE A 80 16.63 -7.67 17.70
C ILE A 80 16.47 -7.01 19.07
N ALA A 81 17.38 -6.09 19.43
CA ALA A 81 17.35 -5.38 20.70
C ALA A 81 16.06 -4.58 20.95
N LYS A 82 15.33 -4.23 19.88
CA LYS A 82 14.07 -3.49 19.94
C LYS A 82 12.83 -4.36 19.72
N GLY A 83 13.01 -5.67 19.59
CA GLY A 83 11.92 -6.60 19.22
C GLY A 83 11.32 -6.33 17.83
N GLU A 84 12.04 -5.60 16.96
CA GLU A 84 11.58 -5.25 15.62
C GLU A 84 11.67 -6.45 14.67
N ARG A 85 10.69 -6.57 13.78
CA ARG A 85 10.72 -7.52 12.66
C ARG A 85 11.46 -6.90 11.47
N GLY A 86 12.03 -7.75 10.62
CA GLY A 86 12.73 -7.34 9.39
C GLY A 86 11.81 -6.97 8.23
N ILE A 87 10.50 -7.00 8.45
CA ILE A 87 9.45 -6.96 7.43
C ILE A 87 9.20 -5.55 6.91
N TRP A 88 9.04 -4.58 7.81
CA TRP A 88 8.61 -3.23 7.44
C TRP A 88 9.80 -2.27 7.39
N GLN A 89 9.73 -1.31 6.47
CA GLN A 89 10.50 -0.08 6.59
C GLN A 89 10.03 0.71 7.82
N ARG A 90 10.99 1.33 8.54
CA ARG A 90 10.71 2.04 9.80
C ARG A 90 9.85 3.29 9.59
N ARG A 91 10.06 3.97 8.47
CA ARG A 91 9.30 5.16 8.07
C ARG A 91 8.34 4.79 6.95
N TYR A 92 7.29 5.57 6.82
CA TYR A 92 6.37 5.55 5.70
C TYR A 92 6.19 7.00 5.23
N TRP A 93 5.76 7.16 4.00
CA TRP A 93 5.40 8.46 3.47
C TRP A 93 3.95 8.77 3.80
N GLU A 94 3.68 10.01 4.20
CA GLU A 94 2.35 10.51 4.50
C GLU A 94 2.12 11.84 3.80
N HIS A 95 0.91 12.03 3.29
CA HIS A 95 0.45 13.26 2.67
C HIS A 95 -1.02 13.47 2.98
N GLN A 96 -1.33 14.67 3.45
CA GLN A 96 -2.71 15.08 3.69
C GLN A 96 -3.30 15.60 2.39
N ILE A 97 -4.33 14.90 1.88
CA ILE A 97 -5.09 15.32 0.70
C ILE A 97 -5.80 16.64 1.00
N ARG A 98 -5.59 17.62 0.11
CA ARG A 98 -6.03 19.02 0.36
C ARG A 98 -7.31 19.42 -0.38
N ASN A 99 -7.62 18.75 -1.48
CA ASN A 99 -8.78 19.02 -2.32
C ASN A 99 -9.10 17.84 -3.25
N GLU A 100 -10.16 17.96 -4.03
CA GLU A 100 -10.65 16.90 -4.93
C GLU A 100 -9.67 16.56 -6.06
N GLU A 101 -8.98 17.56 -6.62
CA GLU A 101 -7.99 17.32 -7.68
C GLU A 101 -6.78 16.54 -7.14
N ASP A 102 -6.33 16.89 -5.94
CA ASP A 102 -5.28 16.17 -5.23
C ASP A 102 -5.69 14.75 -4.88
N TYR A 103 -6.94 14.56 -4.46
CA TYR A 103 -7.53 13.25 -4.23
C TYR A 103 -7.51 12.39 -5.50
N ALA A 104 -8.06 12.90 -6.61
CA ALA A 104 -8.13 12.19 -7.89
C ALA A 104 -6.74 11.75 -8.36
N ARG A 105 -5.76 12.67 -8.34
CA ARG A 105 -4.36 12.37 -8.68
C ARG A 105 -3.77 11.23 -7.86
N HIS A 106 -3.99 11.21 -6.55
CA HIS A 106 -3.47 10.16 -5.67
C HIS A 106 -4.18 8.81 -5.88
N VAL A 107 -5.49 8.83 -6.14
CA VAL A 107 -6.25 7.62 -6.46
C VAL A 107 -5.76 7.02 -7.78
N ASP A 108 -5.59 7.84 -8.82
CA ASP A 108 -5.05 7.42 -10.11
C ASP A 108 -3.64 6.83 -9.94
N TYR A 109 -2.77 7.51 -9.19
CA TYR A 109 -1.44 7.02 -8.88
C TYR A 109 -1.47 5.63 -8.22
N ILE A 110 -2.33 5.44 -7.22
CA ILE A 110 -2.50 4.17 -6.51
C ILE A 110 -2.97 3.08 -7.48
N HIS A 111 -3.96 3.34 -8.31
CA HIS A 111 -4.51 2.33 -9.23
C HIS A 111 -3.54 2.00 -10.36
N TYR A 112 -2.74 2.96 -10.82
CA TYR A 112 -1.76 2.76 -11.89
C TYR A 112 -0.45 2.12 -11.40
N ASN A 113 -0.18 2.14 -10.10
CA ASN A 113 1.09 1.70 -9.51
C ASN A 113 1.55 0.28 -9.93
N PRO A 114 0.68 -0.73 -10.11
CA PRO A 114 1.10 -2.04 -10.60
C PRO A 114 1.73 -2.00 -11.99
N VAL A 115 1.27 -1.11 -12.87
CA VAL A 115 1.86 -0.92 -14.21
C VAL A 115 3.19 -0.17 -14.10
N LYS A 116 3.24 0.89 -13.29
CA LYS A 116 4.47 1.67 -13.03
C LYS A 116 5.64 0.80 -12.54
N HIS A 117 5.35 -0.25 -11.78
CA HIS A 117 6.35 -1.18 -11.24
C HIS A 117 6.47 -2.49 -12.03
N ASP A 118 5.96 -2.55 -13.27
CA ASP A 118 6.05 -3.71 -14.18
C ASP A 118 5.41 -5.01 -13.65
N TYR A 119 4.49 -4.90 -12.69
CA TYR A 119 3.78 -6.04 -12.12
C TYR A 119 2.54 -6.46 -12.91
N ALA A 120 2.02 -5.57 -13.77
CA ALA A 120 0.86 -5.84 -14.62
C ALA A 120 0.95 -5.05 -15.94
N LYS A 121 0.38 -5.61 -17.02
CA LYS A 121 0.31 -4.90 -18.33
C LYS A 121 -0.72 -3.78 -18.32
N THR A 122 -1.85 -4.00 -17.65
CA THR A 122 -2.88 -2.97 -17.44
C THR A 122 -3.32 -2.94 -15.98
N PRO A 123 -3.85 -1.81 -15.46
CA PRO A 123 -4.20 -1.70 -14.05
C PRO A 123 -5.22 -2.74 -13.57
N LYS A 124 -6.19 -3.10 -14.43
CA LYS A 124 -7.21 -4.12 -14.14
C LYS A 124 -6.65 -5.53 -13.98
N ASP A 125 -5.45 -5.82 -14.49
CA ASP A 125 -4.86 -7.16 -14.41
C ASP A 125 -4.28 -7.43 -13.01
N TRP A 126 -4.12 -6.39 -12.18
CA TRP A 126 -3.61 -6.53 -10.82
C TRP A 126 -4.72 -6.83 -9.80
N PRO A 127 -4.75 -8.02 -9.16
CA PRO A 127 -5.87 -8.45 -8.32
C PRO A 127 -5.95 -7.72 -6.96
N HIS A 128 -4.85 -7.13 -6.49
CA HIS A 128 -4.75 -6.56 -5.15
C HIS A 128 -4.86 -5.03 -5.15
N SER A 129 -5.90 -4.52 -5.82
CA SER A 129 -6.19 -3.09 -5.95
C SER A 129 -7.66 -2.78 -5.66
N SER A 130 -7.95 -1.60 -5.11
CA SER A 130 -9.33 -1.12 -5.00
C SER A 130 -9.91 -0.65 -6.34
N LEU A 131 -9.12 -0.61 -7.42
CA LEU A 131 -9.59 -0.31 -8.77
C LEU A 131 -10.81 -1.18 -9.17
N HIS A 132 -10.80 -2.46 -8.80
CA HIS A 132 -11.92 -3.37 -9.08
C HIS A 132 -13.24 -2.90 -8.49
N ARG A 133 -13.21 -2.26 -7.31
CA ARG A 133 -14.40 -1.63 -6.73
C ARG A 133 -14.83 -0.42 -7.56
N TYR A 134 -13.90 0.42 -7.99
CA TYR A 134 -14.21 1.61 -8.79
C TYR A 134 -14.83 1.24 -10.14
N ILE A 135 -14.33 0.18 -10.79
CA ILE A 135 -14.89 -0.34 -12.04
C ILE A 135 -16.29 -0.90 -11.81
N ARG A 136 -16.46 -1.76 -10.80
CA ARG A 136 -17.77 -2.37 -10.49
C ARG A 136 -18.83 -1.33 -10.13
N ASP A 137 -18.44 -0.29 -9.41
CA ASP A 137 -19.34 0.76 -8.94
C ASP A 137 -19.57 1.83 -10.04
N GLY A 138 -19.00 1.67 -11.25
CA GLY A 138 -19.20 2.55 -12.41
C GLY A 138 -18.45 3.88 -12.35
N ILE A 139 -17.51 4.04 -11.42
CA ILE A 139 -16.73 5.26 -11.22
C ILE A 139 -15.64 5.39 -12.27
N LEU A 140 -14.99 4.28 -12.62
CA LEU A 140 -13.94 4.21 -13.65
C LEU A 140 -14.32 3.18 -14.72
N PRO A 141 -13.96 3.41 -15.99
CA PRO A 141 -14.23 2.44 -17.04
C PRO A 141 -13.31 1.20 -16.89
N VAL A 142 -13.77 0.05 -17.38
CA VAL A 142 -13.02 -1.22 -17.28
C VAL A 142 -11.63 -1.17 -17.96
N ASN A 143 -11.46 -0.32 -18.96
CA ASN A 143 -10.21 -0.10 -19.69
C ASN A 143 -9.41 1.11 -19.17
N TRP A 144 -9.73 1.63 -17.99
CA TRP A 144 -9.00 2.74 -17.38
C TRP A 144 -7.49 2.41 -17.28
N GLY A 145 -6.67 3.36 -17.73
CA GLY A 145 -5.20 3.26 -17.73
C GLY A 145 -4.60 2.26 -18.73
N ALA A 146 -5.39 1.63 -19.61
CA ALA A 146 -4.87 0.68 -20.61
C ALA A 146 -4.04 1.33 -21.73
N SER A 147 -4.17 2.64 -21.93
CA SER A 147 -3.46 3.43 -22.95
C SER A 147 -2.65 4.58 -22.35
N TYR A 148 -2.35 4.53 -21.05
CA TYR A 148 -1.69 5.63 -20.35
C TYR A 148 -0.22 5.72 -20.80
N THR A 149 0.08 6.62 -21.72
CA THR A 149 1.45 7.03 -22.03
C THR A 149 1.86 8.05 -20.99
N GLU A 150 2.89 7.72 -20.21
CA GLU A 150 3.43 8.53 -19.11
C GLU A 150 3.71 9.96 -19.60
N ASN A 151 2.82 10.92 -19.31
CA ASN A 151 3.13 12.33 -19.54
C ASN A 151 4.05 12.78 -18.40
N SER A 152 5.33 12.86 -18.74
CA SER A 152 6.44 13.36 -17.93
C SER A 152 6.11 14.68 -17.22
N HIS A 153 6.47 14.75 -15.93
CA HIS A 153 6.50 15.92 -15.04
C HIS A 153 5.39 16.09 -13.98
N VAL A 154 4.97 15.01 -13.32
CA VAL A 154 4.44 15.13 -11.96
C VAL A 154 5.34 14.30 -11.06
N GLY A 155 6.09 14.96 -10.18
CA GLY A 155 6.93 14.32 -9.18
C GLY A 155 6.06 13.58 -8.17
N TRP A 156 5.70 12.34 -8.49
CA TRP A 156 5.02 11.45 -7.56
C TRP A 156 6.03 11.08 -6.47
N GLY A 157 5.75 11.49 -5.22
CA GLY A 157 6.64 11.49 -4.05
C GLY A 157 7.21 10.15 -3.58
N GLU A 158 7.35 9.14 -4.44
CA GLU A 158 8.34 8.09 -4.26
C GLU A 158 9.72 8.72 -4.41
N LEU A 159 10.36 9.07 -3.29
CA LEU A 159 11.82 9.21 -3.28
C LEU A 159 12.39 7.94 -3.91
N ALA A 160 13.16 8.13 -4.99
CA ALA A 160 13.95 7.10 -5.62
C ALA A 160 14.59 6.24 -4.52
N ASN A 161 14.28 4.95 -4.52
CA ASN A 161 14.97 4.00 -3.66
C ASN A 161 16.47 4.07 -4.01
N PRO A 162 17.35 4.54 -3.11
CA PRO A 162 18.77 4.71 -3.41
C PRO A 162 19.50 3.38 -3.65
N ASN A 163 18.79 2.25 -3.57
CA ASN A 163 19.31 0.90 -3.80
C ASN A 163 18.64 0.17 -4.98
N LYS A 164 18.02 0.89 -5.93
CA LYS A 164 17.73 0.29 -7.25
C LYS A 164 19.06 0.31 -8.02
N PRO A 165 19.62 -0.86 -8.42
CA PRO A 165 20.90 -0.92 -9.14
C PRO A 165 20.83 -0.16 -10.47
#